data_AF-A0A847H5Q4-F1
#
_entry.id   AF-A0A847H5Q4-F1
#
_cell.length_a   1.000
_cell.length_b   1.000
_cell.length_c   1.000
_cell.angle_alpha   90.00
_cell.angle_beta   90.00
_cell.angle_gamma   90.00
#
_symmetry.space_group_name_H-M   'P 1'
#
loop_
_entity.id
_entity.type
_entity.pdbx_description
1 polymer ?
#
loop_
_entity_poly.entity_id
_entity_poly.type
_entity_poly.pdbx_seq_one_letter_code
_entity_poly.pdbx_strand_id
1 'polypeptide(L)'
;APYREDGFNLNTHRTNEHLVNDVSPLSWGLEEVFDHVQVLLNKDDVDAKADAFLSMLKQNVINAKPDKNYCVYTPVKNFNDLEKWFQCVFTQIEGQDETSDGKTQWKGHATATIRKVYNRLMNIKTRCKGLVTNTSDVNDLPWGKFEDKGVYVIDVANIIQLAQDLVFTRVVEELKRRLEEKTLGVEKVIVFVDELNKYASSDSGDSYLKQTLLEISERGRYLGLVLFSAQQFRSQVHKRIVGNCGTSIYGRMDMDELATQGYSVMPSSIKGELTILDKGKLLIRHPHFNQYIFVKFPRPPVMTSQEGAKRFPPATALSFEDAMVRNFRRLDPSIKANDVKDAIYGVGNEEVIRAFNETERKGKEKPLEYFKNILKKRPVRESFDVTHSPAAGGTTIDDWLND
;
A
#
# COMPACT_ATOMS: atom_id res chain seq x y z
N ALA A 1 -4.87 5.67 -6.58
CA ALA A 1 -5.44 4.31 -6.43
C ALA A 1 -4.47 3.31 -7.05
N PRO A 2 -4.28 2.12 -6.47
CA PRO A 2 -3.49 1.06 -7.11
C PRO A 2 -4.06 0.65 -8.47
N TYR A 3 -3.27 -0.02 -9.29
CA TYR A 3 -3.79 -0.70 -10.46
C TYR A 3 -4.54 -1.98 -10.06
N ARG A 4 -5.34 -2.52 -10.98
CA ARG A 4 -5.86 -3.89 -10.90
C ARG A 4 -4.71 -4.86 -11.16
N GLU A 5 -4.97 -6.16 -11.04
CA GLU A 5 -3.97 -7.19 -11.31
C GLU A 5 -3.42 -7.14 -12.75
N ASP A 6 -4.17 -6.53 -13.67
CA ASP A 6 -3.77 -6.32 -15.06
C ASP A 6 -2.63 -5.29 -15.21
N GLY A 7 -2.37 -4.45 -14.20
CA GLY A 7 -1.27 -3.49 -14.17
C GLY A 7 -1.50 -2.20 -14.95
N PHE A 8 -2.70 -1.96 -15.50
CA PHE A 8 -2.97 -0.76 -16.31
C PHE A 8 -4.35 -0.12 -16.08
N ASN A 9 -5.35 -0.89 -15.62
CA ASN A 9 -6.61 -0.30 -15.18
C ASN A 9 -6.49 0.11 -13.71
N LEU A 10 -7.00 1.29 -13.35
CA LEU A 10 -7.03 1.73 -11.95
C LEU A 10 -8.08 0.93 -11.16
N ASN A 11 -7.70 0.48 -9.96
CA ASN A 11 -8.56 -0.29 -9.07
C ASN A 11 -9.39 0.64 -8.17
N THR A 12 -10.27 1.42 -8.79
CA THR A 12 -11.15 2.40 -8.13
C THR A 12 -12.54 2.37 -8.74
N HIS A 13 -13.54 2.84 -8.00
CA HIS A 13 -14.87 3.12 -8.57
C HIS A 13 -14.90 4.42 -9.38
N ARG A 14 -13.87 5.27 -9.26
CA ARG A 14 -13.79 6.58 -9.92
C ARG A 14 -13.22 6.48 -11.35
N THR A 15 -13.73 5.53 -12.14
CA THR A 15 -13.30 5.26 -13.52
C THR A 15 -14.13 5.96 -14.57
N ASN A 16 -15.16 6.73 -14.18
CA ASN A 16 -15.96 7.53 -15.10
C ASN A 16 -15.09 8.59 -15.80
N GLU A 17 -15.33 8.85 -17.08
CA GLU A 17 -14.52 9.77 -17.90
C GLU A 17 -14.50 11.21 -17.38
N HIS A 18 -15.56 11.66 -16.70
CA HIS A 18 -15.64 13.01 -16.12
C HIS A 18 -14.90 13.14 -14.78
N LEU A 19 -14.51 12.03 -14.16
CA LEU A 19 -13.93 12.01 -12.83
C LEU A 19 -12.48 11.50 -12.81
N VAL A 20 -12.08 10.64 -13.73
CA VAL A 20 -10.78 9.94 -13.68
C VAL A 20 -9.56 10.87 -13.69
N ASN A 21 -9.74 12.09 -14.20
CA ASN A 21 -8.70 13.08 -14.43
C ASN A 21 -8.04 13.57 -13.14
N ASP A 22 -8.67 13.39 -11.98
CA ASP A 22 -8.07 13.65 -10.66
C ASP A 22 -7.61 12.37 -9.94
N VAL A 23 -7.56 11.24 -10.65
CA VAL A 23 -7.08 9.96 -10.13
C VAL A 23 -5.70 9.65 -10.70
N SER A 24 -4.75 9.48 -9.81
CA SER A 24 -3.39 9.04 -10.14
C SER A 24 -3.15 7.60 -9.67
N PRO A 25 -2.31 6.83 -10.39
CA PRO A 25 -1.89 5.51 -9.95
C PRO A 25 -1.12 5.59 -8.63
N LEU A 26 -1.26 4.56 -7.80
CA LEU A 26 -0.43 4.31 -6.63
C LEU A 26 0.33 3.02 -6.86
N SER A 27 1.63 3.12 -7.11
CA SER A 27 2.47 1.97 -7.46
C SER A 27 3.86 2.11 -6.88
N TRP A 28 4.40 1.02 -6.32
CA TRP A 28 5.66 1.00 -5.60
C TRP A 28 6.63 -0.01 -6.20
N GLY A 29 7.91 0.32 -6.14
CA GLY A 29 9.00 -0.57 -6.54
C GLY A 29 9.53 -1.37 -5.36
N LEU A 30 10.69 -2.00 -5.55
CA LEU A 30 11.33 -2.79 -4.50
C LEU A 30 11.72 -1.93 -3.28
N GLU A 31 12.34 -0.78 -3.52
CA GLU A 31 12.85 0.09 -2.46
C GLU A 31 11.72 0.55 -1.52
N GLU A 32 10.63 1.05 -2.11
CA GLU A 32 9.48 1.55 -1.36
C GLU A 32 8.77 0.48 -0.54
N VAL A 33 8.70 -0.74 -1.05
CA VAL A 33 8.10 -1.88 -0.33
C VAL A 33 9.05 -2.38 0.76
N PHE A 34 10.35 -2.42 0.47
CA PHE A 34 11.34 -2.96 1.39
C PHE A 34 11.51 -2.10 2.64
N ASP A 35 11.38 -0.77 2.52
CA ASP A 35 11.40 0.16 3.65
C ASP A 35 10.37 -0.19 4.73
N HIS A 36 9.24 -0.80 4.34
CA HIS A 36 8.14 -1.14 5.23
C HIS A 36 7.86 -2.65 5.29
N VAL A 37 8.84 -3.48 4.91
CA VAL A 37 8.69 -4.95 4.83
C VAL A 37 8.34 -5.58 6.18
N GLN A 38 8.70 -4.94 7.29
CA GLN A 38 8.41 -5.41 8.64
C GLN A 38 6.90 -5.56 8.90
N VAL A 39 6.06 -4.78 8.23
CA VAL A 39 4.60 -4.89 8.34
C VAL A 39 4.05 -6.09 7.58
N LEU A 40 4.79 -6.56 6.58
CA LEU A 40 4.42 -7.70 5.75
C LEU A 40 4.89 -9.04 6.35
N LEU A 41 5.72 -8.98 7.39
CA LEU A 41 6.24 -10.13 8.10
C LEU A 41 5.46 -10.28 9.41
N ASN A 42 4.81 -11.43 9.59
CA ASN A 42 4.08 -11.72 10.83
C ASN A 42 5.05 -11.76 12.02
N LYS A 43 4.53 -11.54 13.23
CA LYS A 43 5.31 -11.55 14.48
C LYS A 43 6.12 -12.84 14.70
N ASP A 44 5.66 -13.97 14.15
CA ASP A 44 6.37 -15.27 14.19
C ASP A 44 7.58 -15.34 13.24
N ASP A 45 7.60 -14.46 12.22
CA ASP A 45 8.65 -14.35 11.22
C ASP A 45 9.60 -13.18 11.48
N VAL A 46 9.20 -12.20 12.30
CA VAL A 46 10.03 -11.06 12.75
C VAL A 46 10.68 -11.40 14.09
N ASP A 47 11.47 -12.48 14.10
CA ASP A 47 12.42 -12.68 15.19
C ASP A 47 13.64 -11.76 14.98
N ALA A 48 14.42 -11.53 16.04
CA ALA A 48 15.61 -10.68 15.96
C ALA A 48 16.61 -11.13 14.87
N LYS A 49 16.54 -12.40 14.43
CA LYS A 49 17.40 -12.96 13.37
C LYS A 49 16.92 -12.57 11.98
N ALA A 50 15.62 -12.57 11.74
CA ALA A 50 15.02 -12.09 10.51
C ALA A 50 15.22 -10.57 10.36
N ASP A 51 15.04 -9.80 11.42
CA ASP A 51 15.32 -8.35 11.42
C ASP A 51 16.78 -8.04 11.08
N ALA A 52 17.71 -8.79 11.68
CA ALA A 52 19.13 -8.66 11.36
C ALA A 52 19.41 -8.98 9.88
N PHE A 53 18.76 -10.01 9.32
CA PHE A 53 18.91 -10.36 7.91
C PHE A 53 18.32 -9.31 6.97
N LEU A 54 17.12 -8.79 7.27
CA LEU A 54 16.50 -7.72 6.48
C LEU A 54 17.34 -6.45 6.50
N SER A 55 17.92 -6.12 7.66
CA SER A 55 18.85 -4.99 7.79
C SER A 55 20.09 -5.18 6.93
N MET A 56 20.70 -6.38 6.95
CA MET A 56 21.82 -6.73 6.07
C MET A 56 21.40 -6.63 4.59
N LEU A 57 20.22 -7.13 4.23
CA LEU A 57 19.72 -7.11 2.86
C LEU A 57 19.53 -5.66 2.37
N LYS A 58 18.97 -4.79 3.21
CA LYS A 58 18.83 -3.36 2.90
C LYS A 58 20.19 -2.71 2.64
N GLN A 59 21.13 -2.90 3.55
CA GLN A 59 22.41 -2.18 3.56
C GLN A 59 23.42 -2.71 2.54
N ASN A 60 23.49 -4.03 2.36
CA ASN A 60 24.53 -4.70 1.58
C ASN A 60 24.04 -5.22 0.22
N VAL A 61 22.73 -5.22 -0.05
CA VAL A 61 22.16 -5.78 -1.29
C VAL A 61 21.35 -4.73 -2.06
N ILE A 62 20.32 -4.14 -1.45
CA ILE A 62 19.42 -3.21 -2.16
C ILE A 62 20.07 -1.83 -2.32
N ASN A 63 20.59 -1.26 -1.24
CA ASN A 63 21.16 0.10 -1.25
C ASN A 63 22.68 0.13 -1.46
N ALA A 64 23.27 -1.02 -1.84
CA ALA A 64 24.71 -1.18 -1.95
C ALA A 64 25.21 -1.10 -3.39
N LYS A 65 26.49 -0.73 -3.53
CA LYS A 65 27.23 -1.00 -4.76
C LYS A 65 27.46 -2.52 -4.89
N PRO A 66 27.65 -3.04 -6.12
CA PRO A 66 27.98 -4.44 -6.32
C PRO A 66 29.15 -4.89 -5.43
N ASP A 67 28.88 -5.84 -4.56
CA ASP A 67 29.85 -6.49 -3.68
C ASP A 67 29.76 -8.01 -3.84
N LYS A 68 30.85 -8.58 -4.38
CA LYS A 68 30.98 -10.02 -4.58
C LYS A 68 30.91 -10.80 -3.26
N ASN A 69 31.29 -10.18 -2.14
CA ASN A 69 31.22 -10.83 -0.83
C ASN A 69 29.78 -11.19 -0.43
N TYR A 70 28.80 -10.47 -0.97
CA TYR A 70 27.36 -10.65 -0.71
C TYR A 70 26.61 -11.19 -1.94
N CYS A 71 27.29 -11.79 -2.93
CA CYS A 71 26.68 -12.26 -4.17
C CYS A 71 26.03 -11.16 -5.04
N VAL A 72 26.43 -9.89 -4.85
CA VAL A 72 25.88 -8.77 -5.62
C VAL A 72 26.81 -8.43 -6.77
N TYR A 73 26.53 -8.98 -7.95
CA TYR A 73 27.32 -8.73 -9.16
C TYR A 73 26.81 -7.52 -9.96
N THR A 74 25.52 -7.24 -9.85
CA THR A 74 24.83 -6.11 -10.50
C THR A 74 23.93 -5.41 -9.48
N PRO A 75 23.65 -4.10 -9.63
CA PRO A 75 22.75 -3.39 -8.74
C PRO A 75 21.36 -4.03 -8.73
N VAL A 76 20.82 -4.29 -7.53
CA VAL A 76 19.48 -4.86 -7.34
C VAL A 76 18.44 -3.74 -7.33
N LYS A 77 17.65 -3.62 -8.40
CA LYS A 77 16.73 -2.47 -8.60
C LYS A 77 15.25 -2.81 -8.52
N ASN A 78 14.90 -4.09 -8.58
CA ASN A 78 13.53 -4.58 -8.60
C ASN A 78 13.46 -6.01 -8.03
N PHE A 79 12.24 -6.53 -7.89
CA PHE A 79 12.02 -7.86 -7.32
C PHE A 79 12.62 -8.99 -8.17
N ASN A 80 12.69 -8.87 -9.50
CA ASN A 80 13.36 -9.89 -10.34
C ASN A 80 14.87 -9.91 -10.11
N ASP A 81 15.51 -8.77 -9.92
CA ASP A 81 16.94 -8.71 -9.58
C ASP A 81 17.18 -9.29 -8.18
N LEU A 82 16.27 -9.02 -7.25
CA LEU A 82 16.32 -9.58 -5.90
C LEU A 82 16.13 -11.11 -5.90
N GLU A 83 15.21 -11.62 -6.71
CA GLU A 83 14.99 -13.06 -6.89
C GLU A 83 16.25 -13.77 -7.41
N LYS A 84 16.92 -13.20 -8.42
CA LYS A 84 18.21 -13.70 -8.93
C LYS A 84 19.29 -13.69 -7.87
N TRP A 85 19.33 -12.63 -7.05
CA TRP A 85 20.25 -12.56 -5.92
C TRP A 85 19.99 -13.69 -4.92
N PHE A 86 18.74 -13.94 -4.54
CA PHE A 86 18.38 -15.07 -3.67
C PHE A 86 18.78 -16.42 -4.27
N GLN A 87 18.57 -16.64 -5.57
CA GLN A 87 19.01 -17.85 -6.26
C GLN A 87 20.54 -18.04 -6.14
N CYS A 88 21.32 -16.98 -6.31
CA CYS A 88 22.77 -17.04 -6.13
C CYS A 88 23.17 -17.40 -4.69
N VAL A 89 22.47 -16.84 -3.70
CA VAL A 89 22.68 -17.17 -2.28
C VAL A 89 22.35 -18.64 -2.01
N PHE A 90 21.24 -19.16 -2.55
CA PHE A 90 20.87 -20.57 -2.37
C PHE A 90 21.87 -21.52 -3.02
N THR A 91 22.37 -21.22 -4.22
CA THR A 91 23.45 -22.00 -4.84
C THR A 91 24.72 -22.01 -3.99
N GLN A 92 25.08 -20.89 -3.36
CA GLN A 92 26.24 -20.84 -2.47
C GLN A 92 26.03 -21.68 -1.20
N ILE A 93 24.81 -21.70 -0.65
CA ILE A 93 24.46 -22.52 0.51
C ILE A 93 24.51 -24.01 0.17
N GLU A 94 24.00 -24.39 -1.00
CA GLU A 94 23.99 -25.79 -1.48
C GLU A 94 25.39 -26.30 -1.79
N GLY A 95 26.32 -25.42 -2.19
CA GLY A 95 27.73 -25.76 -2.44
C GLY A 95 28.63 -25.74 -1.20
N GLN A 96 28.11 -25.45 0.00
CA GLN A 96 28.86 -25.52 1.25
C GLN A 96 28.58 -26.86 1.95
N ASP A 97 29.62 -27.67 2.15
CA ASP A 97 29.54 -28.89 2.97
C ASP A 97 29.03 -28.57 4.37
N GLU A 98 28.21 -29.45 4.93
CA GLU A 98 27.63 -29.31 6.26
C GLU A 98 28.72 -29.00 7.30
N THR A 99 28.68 -27.80 7.87
CA THR A 99 29.49 -27.48 9.06
C THR A 99 29.18 -28.51 10.15
N SER A 100 30.18 -28.83 10.99
CA SER A 100 30.20 -29.86 12.04
C SER A 100 29.02 -29.87 13.03
N ASP A 101 28.14 -28.87 12.95
CA ASP A 101 26.95 -28.63 13.79
C ASP A 101 25.61 -28.88 13.05
N GLY A 102 25.63 -29.43 11.83
CA GLY A 102 24.44 -29.85 11.06
C GLY A 102 23.50 -28.71 10.62
N LYS A 103 23.90 -27.44 10.78
CA LYS A 103 23.08 -26.26 10.41
C LYS A 103 23.79 -25.43 9.35
N THR A 104 23.25 -25.41 8.14
CA THR A 104 23.73 -24.51 7.07
C THR A 104 23.39 -23.05 7.40
N GLN A 105 24.38 -22.17 7.28
CA GLN A 105 24.25 -20.73 7.51
C GLN A 105 24.96 -19.97 6.40
N TRP A 106 24.39 -18.84 5.99
CA TRP A 106 25.00 -17.91 5.06
C TRP A 106 25.20 -16.57 5.75
N LYS A 107 26.46 -16.11 5.83
CA LYS A 107 26.86 -14.85 6.47
C LYS A 107 26.29 -14.68 7.90
N GLY A 108 26.25 -15.75 8.66
CA GLY A 108 25.73 -15.75 10.04
C GLY A 108 24.21 -15.83 10.15
N HIS A 109 23.49 -15.98 9.04
CA HIS A 109 22.04 -16.17 9.01
C HIS A 109 21.69 -17.62 8.66
N ALA A 110 20.75 -18.22 9.39
CA ALA A 110 20.31 -19.59 9.12
C ALA A 110 19.56 -19.69 7.78
N THR A 111 19.83 -20.74 7.01
CA THR A 111 19.18 -20.98 5.71
C THR A 111 17.65 -20.96 5.80
N ALA A 112 17.08 -21.50 6.88
CA ALA A 112 15.63 -21.47 7.11
C ALA A 112 15.07 -20.04 7.21
N THR A 113 15.77 -19.13 7.90
CA THR A 113 15.37 -17.72 8.01
C THR A 113 15.43 -17.04 6.64
N ILE A 114 16.49 -17.29 5.86
CA ILE A 114 16.64 -16.75 4.50
C ILE A 114 15.50 -17.23 3.58
N ARG A 115 15.18 -18.54 3.60
CA ARG A 115 14.08 -19.12 2.83
C ARG A 115 12.71 -18.54 3.23
N LYS A 116 12.47 -18.34 4.52
CA LYS A 116 11.24 -17.68 5.00
C LYS A 116 11.12 -16.26 4.45
N VAL A 117 12.18 -15.45 4.58
CA VAL A 117 12.20 -14.07 4.09
C VAL A 117 12.01 -14.01 2.57
N TYR A 118 12.70 -14.88 1.83
CA TYR A 118 12.51 -15.05 0.38
C TYR A 118 11.04 -15.31 0.01
N ASN A 119 10.43 -16.34 0.62
CA ASN A 119 9.05 -16.71 0.34
C ASN A 119 8.08 -15.56 0.63
N ARG A 120 8.30 -14.79 1.70
CA ARG A 120 7.46 -13.63 2.05
C ARG A 120 7.62 -12.50 1.03
N LEU A 121 8.85 -12.11 0.71
CA LEU A 121 9.16 -11.06 -0.27
C LEU A 121 8.60 -11.37 -1.66
N MET A 122 8.78 -12.60 -2.14
CA MET A 122 8.24 -13.00 -3.44
C MET A 122 6.71 -13.09 -3.43
N ASN A 123 6.11 -13.52 -2.32
CA ASN A 123 4.65 -13.53 -2.18
C ASN A 123 4.04 -12.13 -2.12
N ILE A 124 4.76 -11.11 -1.65
CA ILE A 124 4.25 -9.73 -1.65
C ILE A 124 4.04 -9.25 -3.09
N LYS A 125 5.00 -9.51 -3.98
CA LYS A 125 4.89 -9.18 -5.41
C LYS A 125 3.67 -9.84 -6.05
N THR A 126 3.39 -11.10 -5.71
CA THR A 126 2.26 -11.84 -6.31
C THR A 126 0.91 -11.47 -5.70
N ARG A 127 0.85 -11.20 -4.39
CA ARG A 127 -0.40 -10.89 -3.67
C ARG A 127 -0.81 -9.42 -3.74
N CYS A 128 0.14 -8.51 -3.84
CA CYS A 128 -0.11 -7.07 -3.90
C CYS A 128 -0.01 -6.53 -5.34
N LYS A 129 -0.39 -7.35 -6.34
CA LYS A 129 -0.40 -6.95 -7.75
C LYS A 129 -1.16 -5.65 -7.96
N GLY A 130 -0.62 -4.80 -8.82
CA GLY A 130 -1.17 -3.48 -9.13
C GLY A 130 -0.79 -2.38 -8.15
N LEU A 131 -0.47 -2.70 -6.89
CA LEU A 131 0.24 -1.81 -5.97
C LEU A 131 1.75 -1.99 -6.09
N VAL A 132 2.23 -3.24 -6.03
CA VAL A 132 3.66 -3.57 -6.14
C VAL A 132 3.98 -3.88 -7.59
N THR A 133 4.96 -3.18 -8.13
CA THR A 133 5.42 -3.34 -9.51
C THR A 133 6.85 -3.80 -9.55
N ASN A 134 7.21 -4.52 -10.62
CA ASN A 134 8.61 -4.89 -10.86
C ASN A 134 9.39 -3.79 -11.61
N THR A 135 8.73 -2.70 -11.96
CA THR A 135 9.36 -1.53 -12.57
C THR A 135 9.96 -0.66 -11.47
N SER A 136 11.08 0.02 -11.75
CA SER A 136 11.63 1.06 -10.86
C SER A 136 10.80 2.35 -10.87
N ASP A 137 9.61 2.32 -11.49
CA ASP A 137 8.69 3.43 -11.54
C ASP A 137 7.72 3.41 -10.37
N VAL A 138 7.70 4.53 -9.66
CA VAL A 138 7.02 4.76 -8.39
C VAL A 138 6.01 5.89 -8.61
N ASN A 139 4.74 5.58 -8.39
CA ASN A 139 3.69 6.58 -8.36
C ASN A 139 3.18 6.63 -6.93
N ASP A 140 3.43 7.75 -6.25
CA ASP A 140 3.14 7.89 -4.83
C ASP A 140 2.39 9.21 -4.58
N LEU A 141 2.07 9.47 -3.32
CA LEU A 141 1.58 10.75 -2.87
C LEU A 141 2.56 11.88 -3.26
N PRO A 142 2.06 13.12 -3.40
CA PRO A 142 2.85 14.28 -3.81
C PRO A 142 3.74 14.77 -2.65
N TRP A 143 4.64 13.90 -2.20
CA TRP A 143 5.55 14.15 -1.09
C TRP A 143 6.34 15.45 -1.27
N GLY A 144 6.29 16.32 -0.27
CA GLY A 144 6.89 17.66 -0.30
C GLY A 144 6.14 18.70 -1.12
N LYS A 145 4.98 18.34 -1.68
CA LYS A 145 4.10 19.22 -2.45
C LYS A 145 2.65 19.12 -1.95
N PHE A 146 2.47 18.80 -0.67
CA PHE A 146 1.14 18.87 -0.06
C PHE A 146 0.72 20.34 0.02
N GLU A 147 -0.53 20.61 -0.34
CA GLU A 147 -1.11 21.94 -0.38
C GLU A 147 -1.91 22.21 0.90
N ASP A 148 -1.89 23.46 1.38
CA ASP A 148 -2.76 23.87 2.50
C ASP A 148 -4.23 23.65 2.13
N LYS A 149 -4.99 23.04 3.05
CA LYS A 149 -6.39 22.64 2.86
C LYS A 149 -6.63 21.66 1.70
N GLY A 150 -5.58 21.02 1.19
CA GLY A 150 -5.70 19.93 0.21
C GLY A 150 -6.35 18.68 0.82
N VAL A 151 -7.15 17.98 0.02
CA VAL A 151 -7.75 16.68 0.38
C VAL A 151 -7.18 15.62 -0.53
N TYR A 152 -6.42 14.69 0.06
CA TYR A 152 -5.80 13.58 -0.66
C TYR A 152 -6.51 12.28 -0.27
N VAL A 153 -7.09 11.61 -1.26
CA VAL A 153 -7.85 10.37 -1.04
C VAL A 153 -7.05 9.20 -1.61
N ILE A 154 -6.73 8.24 -0.74
CA ILE A 154 -6.08 6.99 -1.12
C ILE A 154 -7.16 5.92 -1.21
N ASP A 155 -7.57 5.59 -2.44
CA ASP A 155 -8.54 4.51 -2.65
C ASP A 155 -7.85 3.16 -2.50
N VAL A 156 -8.20 2.45 -1.44
CA VAL A 156 -7.73 1.10 -1.09
C VAL A 156 -8.87 0.09 -0.98
N ALA A 157 -10.09 0.44 -1.40
CA ALA A 157 -11.28 -0.36 -1.15
C ALA A 157 -11.22 -1.75 -1.82
N ASN A 158 -10.58 -1.84 -2.99
CA ASN A 158 -10.57 -3.03 -3.83
C ASN A 158 -9.25 -3.82 -3.78
N ILE A 159 -8.38 -3.55 -2.80
CA ILE A 159 -7.14 -4.32 -2.59
C ILE A 159 -7.24 -5.18 -1.33
N ILE A 160 -6.45 -6.25 -1.28
CA ILE A 160 -6.41 -7.18 -0.14
C ILE A 160 -5.89 -6.49 1.13
N GLN A 161 -6.28 -6.99 2.30
CA GLN A 161 -5.90 -6.42 3.60
C GLN A 161 -4.38 -6.20 3.75
N LEU A 162 -3.56 -7.17 3.33
CA LEU A 162 -2.09 -7.05 3.40
C LEU A 162 -1.57 -5.81 2.64
N ALA A 163 -2.17 -5.50 1.49
CA ALA A 163 -1.80 -4.35 0.70
C ALA A 163 -2.34 -3.04 1.33
N GLN A 164 -3.51 -3.07 1.98
CA GLN A 164 -4.02 -1.94 2.76
C GLN A 164 -3.09 -1.62 3.93
N ASP A 165 -2.65 -2.63 4.67
CA ASP A 165 -1.73 -2.49 5.81
C ASP A 165 -0.41 -1.88 5.36
N LEU A 166 0.17 -2.37 4.25
CA LEU A 166 1.37 -1.80 3.65
C LEU A 166 1.16 -0.33 3.29
N VAL A 167 0.02 -0.01 2.68
CA VAL A 167 -0.25 1.36 2.25
C VAL A 167 -0.36 2.29 3.43
N PHE A 168 -1.14 1.88 4.43
CA PHE A 168 -1.37 2.67 5.61
C PHE A 168 -0.09 2.91 6.39
N THR A 169 0.73 1.87 6.60
CA THR A 169 2.04 1.99 7.25
C THR A 169 2.94 2.98 6.54
N ARG A 170 3.18 2.79 5.24
CA ARG A 170 4.07 3.64 4.46
C ARG A 170 3.65 5.10 4.55
N VAL A 171 2.37 5.37 4.34
CA VAL A 171 1.84 6.73 4.36
C VAL A 171 2.04 7.38 5.72
N VAL A 172 1.74 6.65 6.79
CA VAL A 172 1.85 7.16 8.16
C VAL A 172 3.31 7.41 8.57
N GLU A 173 4.22 6.47 8.29
CA GLU A 173 5.65 6.63 8.58
C GLU A 173 6.26 7.78 7.77
N GLU A 174 5.92 7.89 6.49
CA GLU A 174 6.45 8.93 5.61
C GLU A 174 5.92 10.32 6.00
N LEU A 175 4.64 10.41 6.39
CA LEU A 175 4.07 11.63 6.98
C LEU A 175 4.81 12.01 8.26
N LYS A 176 5.05 11.04 9.15
CA LYS A 176 5.77 11.27 10.41
C LYS A 176 7.17 11.83 10.12
N ARG A 177 7.96 11.12 9.30
CA ARG A 177 9.33 11.52 8.92
C ARG A 177 9.35 12.93 8.32
N ARG A 178 8.50 13.22 7.35
CA ARG A 178 8.50 14.51 6.65
C ARG A 178 7.98 15.67 7.49
N LEU A 179 7.10 15.41 8.46
CA LEU A 179 6.71 16.42 9.44
C LEU A 179 7.86 16.72 10.40
N GLU A 180 8.63 15.71 10.82
CA GLU A 180 9.81 15.87 11.68
C GLU A 180 10.89 16.71 10.97
N GLU A 181 11.13 16.40 9.70
CA GLU A 181 12.09 17.11 8.84
C GLU A 181 11.58 18.45 8.30
N LYS A 182 10.28 18.76 8.46
CA LYS A 182 9.58 19.91 7.87
C LYS A 182 9.69 19.98 6.34
N THR A 183 9.70 18.83 5.68
CA THR A 183 9.83 18.67 4.22
C THR A 183 8.52 18.30 3.54
N LEU A 184 7.40 18.26 4.26
CA LEU A 184 6.11 17.82 3.72
C LEU A 184 5.41 18.86 2.83
N GLY A 185 5.66 20.15 3.08
CA GLY A 185 4.98 21.30 2.45
C GLY A 185 3.86 21.90 3.30
N VAL A 186 3.46 21.23 4.38
CA VAL A 186 2.47 21.70 5.37
C VAL A 186 2.96 21.41 6.79
N GLU A 187 2.49 22.20 7.76
CA GLU A 187 2.84 22.03 9.19
C GLU A 187 1.95 21.03 9.93
N LYS A 188 0.75 20.75 9.40
CA LYS A 188 -0.24 19.90 10.05
C LYS A 188 -0.95 19.03 9.03
N VAL A 189 -1.16 17.76 9.40
CA VAL A 189 -1.91 16.80 8.61
C VAL A 189 -2.93 16.09 9.47
N ILE A 190 -4.15 15.97 8.96
CA ILE A 190 -5.19 15.14 9.54
C ILE A 190 -5.31 13.88 8.69
N VAL A 191 -5.00 12.73 9.27
CA VAL A 191 -5.15 11.43 8.63
C VAL A 191 -6.52 10.87 9.00
N PHE A 192 -7.40 10.78 8.01
CA PHE A 192 -8.70 10.15 8.14
C PHE A 192 -8.57 8.64 7.92
N VAL A 193 -8.98 7.86 8.92
CA VAL A 193 -8.92 6.40 8.88
C VAL A 193 -10.32 5.85 9.11
N ASP A 194 -10.85 5.18 8.09
CA ASP A 194 -12.09 4.43 8.26
C ASP A 194 -11.79 3.10 8.96
N GLU A 195 -12.65 2.69 9.89
CA GLU A 195 -12.54 1.43 10.64
C GLU A 195 -11.14 1.19 11.22
N LEU A 196 -10.67 2.10 12.07
CA LEU A 196 -9.35 2.01 12.69
C LEU A 196 -9.16 0.72 13.54
N ASN A 197 -10.23 0.00 13.90
CA ASN A 197 -10.17 -1.31 14.56
C ASN A 197 -9.51 -2.38 13.67
N LYS A 198 -9.59 -2.26 12.33
CA LYS A 198 -8.84 -3.12 11.40
C LYS A 198 -7.34 -3.07 11.64
N TYR A 199 -6.82 -1.88 11.95
CA TYR A 199 -5.39 -1.62 12.13
C TYR A 199 -4.94 -1.69 13.60
N ALA A 200 -5.84 -1.38 14.54
CA ALA A 200 -5.56 -1.35 15.97
C ALA A 200 -6.72 -1.90 16.83
N SER A 201 -7.07 -3.15 16.59
CA SER A 201 -8.08 -3.88 17.38
C SER A 201 -7.72 -3.98 18.87
N SER A 202 -8.70 -4.08 19.75
CA SER A 202 -8.49 -4.33 21.18
C SER A 202 -7.88 -5.70 21.48
N ASP A 203 -8.20 -6.71 20.66
CA ASP A 203 -7.95 -8.12 20.97
C ASP A 203 -6.81 -8.72 20.14
N SER A 204 -6.37 -8.02 19.10
CA SER A 204 -5.21 -8.44 18.31
C SER A 204 -3.90 -8.27 19.08
N GLY A 205 -2.91 -9.12 18.83
CA GLY A 205 -1.56 -8.93 19.36
C GLY A 205 -0.94 -7.60 18.91
N ASP A 206 0.21 -7.23 19.48
CA ASP A 206 0.91 -6.01 19.01
C ASP A 206 1.45 -6.24 17.60
N SER A 207 0.82 -5.58 16.62
CA SER A 207 1.37 -5.37 15.29
C SER A 207 2.23 -4.11 15.27
N TYR A 208 3.20 -4.07 14.36
CA TYR A 208 4.00 -2.87 14.11
C TYR A 208 3.11 -1.65 13.86
N LEU A 209 2.04 -1.84 13.10
CA LEU A 209 1.12 -0.77 12.77
C LEU A 209 0.34 -0.26 13.99
N LYS A 210 -0.13 -1.16 14.87
CA LYS A 210 -0.75 -0.79 16.14
C LYS A 210 0.21 0.03 17.00
N GLN A 211 1.50 -0.34 17.06
CA GLN A 211 2.51 0.41 17.80
C GLN A 211 2.72 1.81 17.20
N THR A 212 2.80 1.92 15.88
CA THR A 212 2.90 3.20 15.19
C THR A 212 1.69 4.10 15.48
N LEU A 213 0.48 3.55 15.43
CA LEU A 213 -0.75 4.27 15.79
C LEU A 213 -0.78 4.71 17.26
N LEU A 214 -0.27 3.88 18.17
CA LEU A 214 -0.11 4.23 19.58
C LEU A 214 0.82 5.44 19.76
N GLU A 215 1.99 5.40 19.14
CA GLU A 215 2.95 6.51 19.18
C GLU A 215 2.33 7.82 18.66
N ILE A 216 1.57 7.75 17.58
CA ILE A 216 0.91 8.93 17.01
C ILE A 216 -0.20 9.43 17.94
N SER A 217 -0.98 8.53 18.54
CA SER A 217 -2.00 8.92 19.50
C SER A 217 -1.40 9.60 20.73
N GLU A 218 -0.20 9.19 21.17
CA GLU A 218 0.45 9.71 22.37
C GLU A 218 1.29 10.97 22.11
N ARG A 219 1.94 11.08 20.94
CA ARG A 219 2.95 12.13 20.64
C ARG A 219 2.67 12.93 19.37
N GLY A 220 1.69 12.55 18.56
CA GLY A 220 1.39 13.17 17.26
C GLY A 220 1.06 14.66 17.34
N ARG A 221 0.55 15.15 18.48
CA ARG A 221 0.26 16.57 18.70
C ARG A 221 1.48 17.47 18.51
N TYR A 222 2.65 17.06 19.00
CA TYR A 222 3.88 17.85 18.86
C TYR A 222 4.36 17.90 17.40
N LEU A 223 4.11 16.82 16.67
CA LEU A 223 4.52 16.65 15.29
C LEU A 223 3.60 17.36 14.27
N GLY A 224 2.37 17.72 14.69
CA GLY A 224 1.34 18.21 13.76
C GLY A 224 0.61 17.08 13.03
N LEU A 225 0.76 15.83 13.46
CA LEU A 225 0.06 14.67 12.91
C LEU A 225 -1.16 14.33 13.77
N VAL A 226 -2.35 14.48 13.19
CA VAL A 226 -3.63 14.25 13.86
C VAL A 226 -4.31 13.03 13.25
N LEU A 227 -4.68 12.07 14.09
CA LEU A 227 -5.52 10.94 13.69
C LEU A 227 -6.99 11.30 13.87
N PHE A 228 -7.77 11.09 12.82
CA PHE A 228 -9.22 11.17 12.86
C PHE A 228 -9.77 9.84 12.36
N SER A 229 -10.56 9.14 13.17
CA SER A 229 -11.12 7.85 12.77
C SER A 229 -12.61 7.76 12.99
N ALA A 230 -13.29 7.06 12.08
CA ALA A 230 -14.67 6.64 12.25
C ALA A 230 -14.71 5.14 12.58
N GLN A 231 -15.62 4.74 13.48
CA GLN A 231 -15.73 3.38 13.99
C GLN A 231 -17.20 3.10 14.30
N GLN A 232 -17.64 1.85 14.11
CA GLN A 232 -18.96 1.43 14.58
C GLN A 232 -18.96 1.20 16.10
N PHE A 233 -17.92 0.55 16.62
CA PHE A 233 -17.79 0.21 18.04
C PHE A 233 -16.47 0.76 18.59
N ARG A 234 -16.53 1.57 19.64
CA ARG A 234 -15.34 2.08 20.33
C ARG A 234 -14.64 0.97 21.09
N SER A 235 -15.42 0.02 21.62
CA SER A 235 -14.93 -1.14 22.38
C SER A 235 -13.95 -2.02 21.60
N GLN A 236 -14.07 -2.08 20.27
CA GLN A 236 -13.22 -2.88 19.39
C GLN A 236 -11.87 -2.22 19.09
N VAL A 237 -11.62 -1.01 19.56
CA VAL A 237 -10.39 -0.26 19.32
C VAL A 237 -9.50 -0.35 20.54
N HIS A 238 -8.18 -0.38 20.31
CA HIS A 238 -7.21 -0.43 21.38
C HIS A 238 -7.39 0.69 22.42
N LYS A 239 -7.54 0.32 23.69
CA LYS A 239 -7.94 1.21 24.80
C LYS A 239 -7.02 2.42 24.97
N ARG A 240 -5.71 2.27 24.77
CA ARG A 240 -4.74 3.38 24.86
C ARG A 240 -4.93 4.41 23.73
N ILE A 241 -5.24 3.98 22.51
CA ILE A 241 -5.48 4.91 21.40
C ILE A 241 -6.71 5.74 21.71
N VAL A 242 -7.81 5.07 22.09
CA VAL A 242 -9.06 5.72 22.47
C VAL A 242 -8.91 6.64 23.69
N GLY A 243 -8.08 6.24 24.67
CA GLY A 243 -7.80 7.03 25.86
C GLY A 243 -7.03 8.33 25.58
N ASN A 244 -6.21 8.33 24.53
CA ASN A 244 -5.48 9.52 24.07
C ASN A 244 -6.27 10.37 23.07
N CYS A 245 -7.47 9.94 22.65
CA CYS A 245 -8.33 10.75 21.78
C CYS A 245 -8.83 12.00 22.52
N GLY A 246 -8.33 13.16 22.11
CA GLY A 246 -8.73 14.44 22.69
C GLY A 246 -10.17 14.85 22.38
N THR A 247 -10.77 14.40 21.28
CA THR A 247 -12.18 14.70 20.96
C THR A 247 -12.88 13.41 20.59
N SER A 248 -14.11 13.23 21.08
CA SER A 248 -14.97 12.11 20.70
C SER A 248 -16.32 12.62 20.24
N ILE A 249 -16.81 12.04 19.14
CA ILE A 249 -18.11 12.36 18.56
C ILE A 249 -18.90 11.07 18.54
N TYR A 250 -20.09 11.08 19.14
CA TYR A 250 -20.95 9.90 19.25
C TYR A 250 -22.21 10.11 18.41
N GLY A 251 -22.50 9.14 17.55
CA GLY A 251 -23.78 9.03 16.87
C GLY A 251 -24.79 8.23 17.68
N ARG A 252 -25.78 7.68 17.00
CA ARG A 252 -26.67 6.68 17.60
C ARG A 252 -25.88 5.41 17.93
N MET A 253 -26.12 4.84 19.11
CA MET A 253 -25.38 3.67 19.61
C MET A 253 -26.32 2.64 20.22
N ASP A 254 -25.92 1.37 20.14
CA ASP A 254 -26.67 0.27 20.76
C ASP A 254 -26.37 0.16 22.26
N MET A 255 -27.34 -0.39 23.02
CA MET A 255 -27.24 -0.52 24.48
C MET A 255 -26.04 -1.38 24.90
N ASP A 256 -25.72 -2.43 24.14
CA ASP A 256 -24.62 -3.35 24.44
C ASP A 256 -23.27 -2.63 24.43
N GLU A 257 -23.05 -1.74 23.46
CA GLU A 257 -21.84 -0.93 23.39
C GLU A 257 -21.78 0.06 24.56
N LEU A 258 -22.90 0.71 24.89
CA LEU A 258 -23.00 1.67 26.00
C LEU A 258 -22.86 1.02 27.39
N ALA A 259 -23.04 -0.30 27.49
CA ALA A 259 -22.81 -1.09 28.69
C ALA A 259 -21.32 -1.39 28.92
N THR A 260 -20.46 -1.23 27.91
CA THR A 260 -19.03 -1.49 28.05
C THR A 260 -18.33 -0.49 28.98
N GLN A 261 -17.20 -0.91 29.57
CA GLN A 261 -16.45 -0.13 30.56
C GLN A 261 -16.05 1.27 30.06
N GLY A 262 -15.83 1.43 28.75
CA GLY A 262 -15.45 2.71 28.13
C GLY A 262 -16.47 3.83 28.30
N TYR A 263 -17.72 3.51 28.65
CA TYR A 263 -18.82 4.45 28.87
C TYR A 263 -19.28 4.49 30.32
N SER A 264 -18.57 3.85 31.25
CA SER A 264 -18.95 3.77 32.67
C SER A 264 -19.13 5.15 33.32
N VAL A 265 -18.33 6.14 32.91
CA VAL A 265 -18.38 7.52 33.40
C VAL A 265 -19.48 8.37 32.77
N MET A 266 -20.21 7.86 31.78
CA MET A 266 -21.27 8.60 31.10
C MET A 266 -22.58 8.52 31.89
N PRO A 267 -23.28 9.65 32.16
CA PRO A 267 -24.56 9.63 32.85
C PRO A 267 -25.61 8.78 32.12
N SER A 268 -26.48 8.09 32.87
CA SER A 268 -27.52 7.24 32.32
C SER A 268 -28.51 7.98 31.41
N SER A 269 -28.80 9.25 31.70
CA SER A 269 -29.64 10.11 30.84
C SER A 269 -29.03 10.30 29.45
N ILE A 270 -27.72 10.57 29.38
CA ILE A 270 -26.98 10.74 28.12
C ILE A 270 -26.92 9.41 27.36
N LYS A 271 -26.69 8.29 28.05
CA LYS A 271 -26.74 6.95 27.42
C LYS A 271 -28.11 6.67 26.82
N GLY A 272 -29.18 6.99 27.54
CA GLY A 272 -30.54 6.85 27.03
C GLY A 272 -30.76 7.69 25.77
N GLU A 273 -30.31 8.94 25.75
CA GLU A 273 -30.45 9.84 24.59
C GLU A 273 -29.66 9.34 23.37
N LEU A 274 -28.45 8.79 23.56
CA LEU A 274 -27.65 8.20 22.48
C LEU A 274 -28.34 7.00 21.78
N THR A 275 -29.22 6.27 22.47
CA THR A 275 -29.88 5.09 21.87
C THR A 275 -30.98 5.43 20.88
N ILE A 276 -31.60 6.60 21.07
CA ILE A 276 -32.71 7.12 20.26
C ILE A 276 -32.31 8.36 19.44
N LEU A 277 -31.02 8.61 19.29
CA LEU A 277 -30.50 9.81 18.63
C LEU A 277 -30.91 9.85 17.15
N ASP A 278 -31.51 10.97 16.74
CA ASP A 278 -31.93 11.18 15.35
C ASP A 278 -30.73 11.21 14.39
N LYS A 279 -30.94 10.76 13.15
CA LYS A 279 -29.92 10.87 12.09
C LYS A 279 -29.50 12.33 11.90
N GLY A 280 -28.19 12.57 11.98
CA GLY A 280 -27.59 13.88 11.85
C GLY A 280 -27.52 14.69 13.16
N LYS A 281 -28.08 14.18 14.27
CA LYS A 281 -27.70 14.66 15.60
C LYS A 281 -26.48 13.87 16.09
N LEU A 282 -25.56 14.56 16.75
CA LEU A 282 -24.31 13.99 17.27
C LEU A 282 -24.05 14.56 18.65
N LEU A 283 -23.47 13.76 19.53
CA LEU A 283 -22.93 14.20 20.80
C LEU A 283 -21.43 14.45 20.68
N ILE A 284 -20.98 15.65 21.06
CA ILE A 284 -19.56 16.01 21.11
C ILE A 284 -19.07 15.98 22.56
N ARG A 285 -17.95 15.29 22.78
CA ARG A 285 -17.19 15.30 24.03
C ARG A 285 -15.78 15.83 23.74
N HIS A 286 -15.42 16.91 24.43
CA HIS A 286 -14.09 17.51 24.35
C HIS A 286 -13.64 17.97 25.76
N PRO A 287 -12.36 17.78 26.15
CA PRO A 287 -11.81 18.20 27.44
C PRO A 287 -11.99 19.66 27.83
N HIS A 288 -12.19 20.59 26.87
CA HIS A 288 -12.41 22.00 27.17
C HIS A 288 -13.84 22.28 27.65
N PHE A 289 -14.78 21.35 27.40
CA PHE A 289 -16.16 21.48 27.80
C PHE A 289 -16.48 20.46 28.88
N ASN A 290 -17.02 20.92 30.01
CA ASN A 290 -17.46 20.02 31.08
C ASN A 290 -18.81 19.34 30.75
N GLN A 291 -19.56 19.92 29.81
CA GLN A 291 -20.89 19.44 29.43
C GLN A 291 -20.83 18.52 28.20
N TYR A 292 -21.88 17.71 28.04
CA TYR A 292 -22.17 16.93 26.86
C TYR A 292 -22.92 17.81 25.86
N ILE A 293 -22.34 18.06 24.68
CA ILE A 293 -22.89 19.02 23.70
C ILE A 293 -23.55 18.25 22.57
N PHE A 294 -24.87 18.29 22.48
CA PHE A 294 -25.60 17.79 21.33
C PHE A 294 -25.64 18.83 20.22
N VAL A 295 -25.25 18.43 19.01
CA VAL A 295 -25.28 19.27 17.81
C VAL A 295 -26.07 18.58 16.72
N LYS A 296 -26.73 19.38 15.88
CA LYS A 296 -27.30 18.90 14.63
C LYS A 296 -26.32 19.22 13.51
N PHE A 297 -25.67 18.19 12.98
CA PHE A 297 -24.75 18.33 11.87
C PHE A 297 -25.52 18.64 10.58
N PRO A 298 -25.10 19.66 9.81
CA PRO A 298 -25.78 19.98 8.56
C PRO A 298 -25.65 18.84 7.56
N ARG A 299 -26.58 18.74 6.61
CA ARG A 299 -26.37 17.87 5.45
C ARG A 299 -25.14 18.37 4.70
N PRO A 300 -24.15 17.49 4.43
CA PRO A 300 -22.93 17.94 3.81
C PRO A 300 -23.22 18.34 2.34
N PRO A 301 -22.54 19.38 1.81
CA PRO A 301 -22.73 19.85 0.44
C PRO A 301 -21.99 18.97 -0.59
N VAL A 302 -21.96 17.65 -0.35
CA VAL A 302 -21.35 16.67 -1.25
C VAL A 302 -22.38 15.61 -1.62
N MET A 303 -22.24 15.08 -2.82
CA MET A 303 -23.09 14.00 -3.31
C MET A 303 -22.83 12.73 -2.51
N THR A 304 -23.89 12.00 -2.17
CA THR A 304 -23.73 10.70 -1.50
C THR A 304 -23.09 9.69 -2.44
N SER A 305 -22.43 8.65 -1.92
CA SER A 305 -21.81 7.61 -2.76
C SER A 305 -22.81 6.94 -3.70
N GLN A 306 -24.06 6.75 -3.27
CA GLN A 306 -25.12 6.16 -4.09
C GLN A 306 -25.56 7.08 -5.23
N GLU A 307 -25.77 8.37 -4.96
CA GLU A 307 -26.09 9.35 -6.00
C GLU A 307 -24.91 9.53 -6.96
N GLY A 308 -23.69 9.53 -6.43
CA GLY A 308 -22.45 9.59 -7.21
C GLY A 308 -22.34 8.42 -8.18
N ALA A 309 -22.53 7.19 -7.70
CA ALA A 309 -22.50 6.00 -8.54
C ALA A 309 -23.62 5.98 -9.61
N LYS A 310 -24.81 6.53 -9.30
CA LYS A 310 -25.90 6.66 -10.28
C LYS A 310 -25.59 7.70 -11.36
N ARG A 311 -25.04 8.85 -10.96
CA ARG A 311 -24.77 9.97 -11.89
C ARG A 311 -23.50 9.74 -12.71
N PHE A 312 -22.49 9.13 -12.10
CA PHE A 312 -21.20 8.83 -12.70
C PHE A 312 -20.92 7.33 -12.55
N PRO A 313 -21.61 6.48 -13.33
CA PRO A 313 -21.40 5.05 -13.25
C PRO A 313 -19.92 4.71 -13.56
N PRO A 314 -19.31 3.76 -12.83
CA PRO A 314 -17.98 3.27 -13.14
C PRO A 314 -17.94 2.74 -14.57
N ALA A 315 -16.88 3.10 -15.31
CA ALA A 315 -16.66 2.52 -16.63
C ALA A 315 -16.25 1.05 -16.50
N THR A 316 -16.60 0.25 -17.52
CA THR A 316 -16.09 -1.12 -17.64
C THR A 316 -14.58 -1.12 -17.80
N ALA A 317 -13.95 -2.24 -17.42
CA ALA A 317 -12.52 -2.42 -17.61
C ALA A 317 -12.18 -2.26 -19.10
N LEU A 318 -11.19 -1.44 -19.40
CA LEU A 318 -10.76 -1.20 -20.77
C LEU A 318 -9.87 -2.34 -21.23
N SER A 319 -9.88 -2.60 -22.54
CA SER A 319 -8.83 -3.40 -23.19
C SER A 319 -7.47 -2.74 -22.97
N PHE A 320 -6.37 -3.49 -23.09
CA PHE A 320 -5.04 -2.93 -22.91
C PHE A 320 -4.79 -1.73 -23.83
N GLU A 321 -5.16 -1.87 -25.11
CA GLU A 321 -5.00 -0.80 -26.11
C GLU A 321 -5.80 0.45 -25.73
N ASP A 322 -7.08 0.28 -25.37
CA ASP A 322 -7.96 1.41 -25.08
C ASP A 322 -7.59 2.08 -23.75
N ALA A 323 -7.07 1.30 -22.78
CA ALA A 323 -6.49 1.82 -21.56
C ALA A 323 -5.25 2.67 -21.84
N MET A 324 -4.35 2.21 -22.73
CA MET A 324 -3.19 3.00 -23.13
C MET A 324 -3.60 4.28 -23.86
N VAL A 325 -4.56 4.21 -24.80
CA VAL A 325 -5.10 5.39 -25.47
C VAL A 325 -5.63 6.41 -24.46
N ARG A 326 -6.40 5.95 -23.47
CA ARG A 326 -6.92 6.81 -22.38
C ARG A 326 -5.79 7.43 -21.56
N ASN A 327 -4.79 6.63 -21.19
CA ASN A 327 -3.66 7.07 -20.38
C ASN A 327 -2.80 8.11 -21.12
N PHE A 328 -2.56 7.96 -22.42
CA PHE A 328 -1.88 8.98 -23.23
C PHE A 328 -2.71 10.25 -23.39
N ARG A 329 -4.02 10.13 -23.61
CA ARG A 329 -4.92 11.30 -23.69
C ARG A 329 -5.01 12.10 -22.39
N ARG A 330 -4.74 11.46 -21.25
CA ARG A 330 -4.61 12.15 -19.95
C ARG A 330 -3.38 13.05 -19.91
N LEU A 331 -2.29 12.66 -20.57
CA LEU A 331 -1.08 13.48 -20.66
C LEU A 331 -1.21 14.56 -21.73
N ASP A 332 -1.80 14.23 -22.87
CA ASP A 332 -2.04 15.15 -23.98
C ASP A 332 -3.35 14.79 -24.70
N PRO A 333 -4.42 15.60 -24.56
CA PRO A 333 -5.73 15.35 -25.17
C PRO A 333 -5.71 15.31 -26.70
N SER A 334 -4.68 15.87 -27.36
CA SER A 334 -4.59 15.91 -28.82
C SER A 334 -4.15 14.58 -29.45
N ILE A 335 -3.68 13.62 -28.65
CA ILE A 335 -3.19 12.32 -29.11
C ILE A 335 -4.34 11.48 -29.71
N LYS A 336 -4.15 11.02 -30.95
CA LYS A 336 -5.10 10.15 -31.64
C LYS A 336 -4.95 8.70 -31.17
N ALA A 337 -6.07 7.98 -31.14
CA ALA A 337 -6.09 6.59 -30.70
C ALA A 337 -5.22 5.68 -31.59
N ASN A 338 -5.30 5.85 -32.91
CA ASN A 338 -4.53 5.04 -33.86
C ASN A 338 -3.02 5.19 -33.65
N ASP A 339 -2.53 6.41 -33.41
CA ASP A 339 -1.10 6.64 -33.23
C ASP A 339 -0.53 5.94 -31.98
N VAL A 340 -1.36 5.73 -30.96
CA VAL A 340 -1.02 4.96 -29.75
C VAL A 340 -1.08 3.47 -30.05
N LYS A 341 -2.15 3.00 -30.69
CA LYS A 341 -2.31 1.58 -31.07
C LYS A 341 -1.15 1.11 -31.95
N ASP A 342 -0.75 1.91 -32.93
CA ASP A 342 0.40 1.64 -33.79
C ASP A 342 1.72 1.62 -33.00
N ALA A 343 1.86 2.46 -31.96
CA ALA A 343 3.07 2.52 -31.16
C ALA A 343 3.26 1.33 -30.22
N ILE A 344 2.17 0.68 -29.82
CA ILE A 344 2.18 -0.49 -28.91
C ILE A 344 2.07 -1.81 -29.67
N TYR A 345 1.72 -1.79 -30.96
CA TYR A 345 1.56 -2.98 -31.78
C TYR A 345 2.85 -3.81 -31.81
N GLY A 346 2.74 -5.11 -31.48
CA GLY A 346 3.87 -6.04 -31.45
C GLY A 346 4.84 -5.86 -30.28
N VAL A 347 4.55 -4.97 -29.33
CA VAL A 347 5.36 -4.77 -28.11
C VAL A 347 4.67 -5.46 -26.94
N GLY A 348 5.42 -6.21 -26.14
CA GLY A 348 4.88 -6.86 -24.94
C GLY A 348 4.30 -5.85 -23.93
N ASN A 349 3.16 -6.17 -23.31
CA ASN A 349 2.43 -5.27 -22.42
C ASN A 349 3.29 -4.70 -21.29
N GLU A 350 4.17 -5.50 -20.69
CA GLU A 350 5.07 -5.04 -19.62
C GLU A 350 6.02 -3.93 -20.07
N GLU A 351 6.56 -4.04 -21.30
CA GLU A 351 7.48 -3.06 -21.86
C GLU A 351 6.75 -1.75 -22.20
N VAL A 352 5.53 -1.86 -22.70
CA VAL A 352 4.64 -0.71 -22.94
C VAL A 352 4.32 0.00 -21.63
N ILE A 353 3.90 -0.73 -20.58
CA ILE A 353 3.58 -0.15 -19.27
C ILE A 353 4.80 0.57 -18.68
N ARG A 354 5.97 -0.06 -18.73
CA ARG A 354 7.23 0.55 -18.26
C ARG A 354 7.54 1.84 -19.02
N ALA A 355 7.51 1.80 -20.34
CA ALA A 355 7.80 2.98 -21.17
C ALA A 355 6.77 4.10 -20.96
N PHE A 356 5.49 3.75 -20.74
CA PHE A 356 4.44 4.72 -20.41
C PHE A 356 4.69 5.40 -19.06
N ASN A 357 4.99 4.63 -18.01
CA ASN A 357 5.27 5.18 -16.67
C ASN A 357 6.48 6.15 -16.69
N GLU A 358 7.54 5.82 -17.43
CA GLU A 358 8.67 6.73 -17.60
C GLU A 358 8.28 8.01 -18.37
N THR A 359 7.40 7.87 -19.36
CA THR A 359 6.85 9.01 -20.12
C THR A 359 6.03 9.94 -19.25
N GLU A 360 5.17 9.42 -18.38
CA GLU A 360 4.38 10.21 -17.43
C GLU A 360 5.27 11.06 -16.50
N ARG A 361 6.44 10.53 -16.12
CA ARG A 361 7.38 11.21 -15.22
C ARG A 361 8.21 12.29 -15.91
N LYS A 362 8.84 11.95 -17.05
CA LYS A 362 9.88 12.77 -17.68
C LYS A 362 9.45 13.39 -19.02
N GLY A 363 8.47 12.81 -19.70
CA GLY A 363 8.11 13.11 -21.09
C GLY A 363 6.84 13.96 -21.23
N LYS A 364 6.53 14.85 -20.29
CA LYS A 364 5.23 15.56 -20.24
C LYS A 364 4.95 16.50 -21.41
N GLU A 365 5.97 17.06 -22.06
CA GLU A 365 5.80 18.03 -23.16
C GLU A 365 5.38 17.36 -24.48
N LYS A 366 5.94 16.19 -24.79
CA LYS A 366 5.62 15.42 -25.99
C LYS A 366 5.54 13.92 -25.67
N PRO A 367 4.44 13.48 -25.01
CA PRO A 367 4.36 12.14 -24.43
C PRO A 367 4.58 11.02 -25.44
N LEU A 368 3.88 11.07 -26.58
CA LEU A 368 3.94 9.98 -27.57
C LEU A 368 5.30 9.89 -28.28
N GLU A 369 5.96 11.01 -28.53
CA GLU A 369 7.29 11.04 -29.16
C GLU A 369 8.35 10.49 -28.21
N TYR A 370 8.31 10.91 -26.94
CA TYR A 370 9.19 10.41 -25.90
C TYR A 370 9.03 8.90 -25.68
N PHE A 371 7.78 8.43 -25.62
CA PHE A 371 7.45 7.00 -25.52
C PHE A 371 8.04 6.18 -26.67
N LYS A 372 7.82 6.61 -27.93
CA LYS A 372 8.38 5.94 -29.12
C LYS A 372 9.91 5.89 -29.07
N ASN A 373 10.56 6.93 -28.55
CA ASN A 373 12.01 6.97 -28.42
C ASN A 373 12.54 6.02 -27.34
N ILE A 374 11.82 5.82 -26.23
CA ILE A 374 12.18 4.82 -25.21
C ILE A 374 12.11 3.42 -25.79
N LEU A 375 11.01 3.09 -26.48
CA LEU A 375 10.83 1.78 -27.09
C LEU A 375 11.90 1.46 -28.13
N LYS A 376 12.32 2.45 -28.93
CA LYS A 376 13.39 2.28 -29.93
C LYS A 376 14.79 2.09 -29.34
N LYS A 377 15.06 2.67 -28.16
CA LYS A 377 16.41 2.65 -27.54
C LYS A 377 16.76 1.32 -26.88
N ARG A 378 15.80 0.42 -26.68
CA ARG A 378 16.06 -0.95 -26.20
C ARG A 378 15.58 -1.93 -27.26
N PRO A 379 16.48 -2.72 -27.89
CA PRO A 379 16.02 -3.76 -28.78
C PRO A 379 15.12 -4.71 -27.98
N VAL A 380 13.98 -5.05 -28.58
CA VAL A 380 13.09 -6.13 -28.15
C VAL A 380 13.99 -7.33 -27.85
N ARG A 381 14.03 -7.79 -26.60
CA ARG A 381 14.61 -9.10 -26.32
C ARG A 381 13.73 -10.10 -27.06
N GLU A 382 14.25 -10.67 -28.15
CA GLU A 382 13.68 -11.88 -28.73
C GLU A 382 13.55 -12.89 -27.59
N SER A 383 12.31 -13.25 -27.26
CA SER A 383 12.04 -14.45 -26.48
C SER A 383 12.58 -15.61 -27.31
N PHE A 384 13.67 -16.22 -26.86
CA PHE A 384 14.03 -17.54 -27.35
C PHE A 384 12.89 -18.48 -26.95
N ASP A 385 12.06 -18.87 -27.92
CA ASP A 385 11.20 -20.03 -27.81
C ASP A 385 12.10 -21.24 -27.59
N VAL A 386 12.25 -21.63 -26.33
CA VAL A 386 12.76 -22.96 -25.99
C VAL A 386 11.62 -23.91 -26.30
N THR A 387 11.67 -24.53 -27.48
CA THR A 387 10.87 -25.71 -27.80
C THR A 387 11.18 -26.79 -26.76
N HIS A 388 10.29 -26.93 -25.78
CA HIS A 388 10.31 -28.08 -24.88
C HIS A 388 9.89 -29.32 -25.69
N SER A 389 10.83 -30.23 -25.93
CA SER A 389 10.50 -31.63 -26.22
C SER A 389 9.68 -32.21 -25.05
N PRO A 390 8.69 -33.07 -25.31
CA PRO A 390 7.77 -33.53 -24.27
C PRO A 390 8.50 -34.49 -23.33
N ALA A 391 8.67 -34.07 -22.08
CA ALA A 391 9.07 -34.96 -20.99
C ALA A 391 7.81 -35.64 -20.43
N ALA A 392 7.91 -36.96 -20.28
CA ALA A 392 6.85 -37.88 -19.91
C ALA A 392 6.28 -37.65 -18.50
N GLY A 393 4.98 -37.88 -18.35
CA GLY A 393 4.32 -38.31 -17.11
C GLY A 393 4.24 -37.27 -15.99
N GLY A 394 3.25 -36.38 -16.06
CA GLY A 394 2.91 -35.49 -14.96
C GLY A 394 2.13 -36.20 -13.85
N THR A 395 2.64 -36.15 -12.63
CA THR A 395 1.84 -36.22 -11.40
C THR A 395 1.49 -34.80 -10.98
N THR A 396 0.21 -34.57 -10.75
CA THR A 396 -0.40 -33.28 -10.36
C THR A 396 -0.17 -32.98 -8.88
N ILE A 397 -0.14 -31.68 -8.54
CA ILE A 397 0.12 -31.09 -7.22
C ILE A 397 -0.97 -31.41 -6.15
N ASP A 398 -2.05 -32.10 -6.51
CA ASP A 398 -3.14 -32.45 -5.59
C ASP A 398 -2.86 -33.66 -4.68
N ASP A 399 -1.73 -34.37 -4.85
CA ASP A 399 -1.41 -35.57 -4.05
C ASP A 399 -0.68 -35.30 -2.72
N TRP A 400 -0.44 -34.04 -2.34
CA TRP A 400 0.32 -33.69 -1.11
C TRP A 400 -0.53 -33.24 0.09
N LEU A 401 -1.86 -33.35 0.00
CA LEU A 401 -2.79 -32.90 1.06
C LEU A 401 -3.47 -34.01 1.88
N ASN A 402 -3.06 -35.27 1.73
CA ASN A 402 -3.47 -36.35 2.62
C ASN A 402 -2.28 -37.26 2.95
N ASP A 403 -1.50 -36.88 3.96
CA ASP A 403 -0.96 -37.77 4.99
C ASP A 403 -0.28 -36.97 6.13
#